data_AF-A0A3B9L4E6-F1
#
_entry.id   AF-A0A3B9L4E6-F1
#
_cell.length_a   1.000
_cell.length_b   1.000
_cell.length_c   1.000
_cell.angle_alpha   90.00
_cell.angle_beta   90.00
_cell.angle_gamma   90.00
#
_symmetry.space_group_name_H-M   'P 1'
#
loop_
_entity.id
_entity.type
_entity.pdbx_description
1 polymer ?
#
loop_
_entity_poly.entity_id
_entity_poly.type
_entity_poly.pdbx_seq_one_letter_code
_entity_poly.pdbx_strand_id
1 'polypeptide(L)'
;MVSSITTQQIGRPTATEATISERSVAKALIAITLFLVSAHIAALILKYGLGREHAFGFVGTFHMDGEMNVPSFMSSLLLFSTAMMAFFTAAVTPGDRRSKLPWLTVGLVFVLLSFDENIRIHERITNSMRAILPEGFMPYTGFEIPYLIVMGIIGLFMIRWYLNLHRSSQLLFALSGFIFVCGAVGLEQVAS
;
A
#
# COMPACT_ATOMS: atom_id res chain seq x y z
N MET A 1 51.07 -13.75 -42.80
CA MET A 1 49.62 -14.02 -42.68
C MET A 1 49.24 -13.85 -41.21
N VAL A 2 48.75 -12.67 -40.83
CA VAL A 2 48.14 -12.46 -39.51
C VAL A 2 46.79 -11.82 -39.80
N SER A 3 45.73 -12.62 -39.67
CA SER A 3 44.35 -12.14 -39.80
C SER A 3 44.02 -11.25 -38.60
N SER A 4 43.66 -10.00 -38.88
CA SER A 4 43.00 -9.12 -37.93
C SER A 4 41.56 -9.60 -37.72
N ILE A 5 41.25 -10.03 -36.50
CA ILE A 5 39.88 -10.30 -36.06
C ILE A 5 39.22 -8.94 -35.80
N THR A 6 38.30 -8.55 -36.67
CA THR A 6 37.41 -7.41 -36.46
C THR A 6 36.41 -7.77 -35.38
N THR A 7 36.59 -7.23 -34.19
CA THR A 7 35.62 -7.37 -33.09
C THR A 7 34.33 -6.63 -33.50
N GLN A 8 33.33 -7.40 -33.89
CA GLN A 8 31.98 -6.92 -34.19
C GLN A 8 31.38 -6.31 -32.92
N GLN A 9 31.15 -5.00 -32.93
CA GLN A 9 30.45 -4.30 -31.86
C GLN A 9 29.00 -4.83 -31.82
N ILE A 10 28.70 -5.67 -30.83
CA ILE A 10 27.33 -6.13 -30.56
C ILE A 10 26.55 -4.89 -30.12
N GLY A 11 25.62 -4.43 -30.96
CA GLY A 11 24.74 -3.31 -30.65
C GLY A 11 24.02 -3.56 -29.34
N ARG A 12 24.13 -2.62 -28.39
CA ARG A 12 23.34 -2.66 -27.16
C ARG A 12 21.86 -2.68 -27.55
N PRO A 13 21.02 -3.58 -26.99
CA PRO A 13 19.59 -3.48 -27.17
C PRO A 13 19.17 -2.09 -26.67
N THR A 14 18.64 -1.26 -27.56
CA THR A 14 17.98 -0.02 -27.19
C THR A 14 16.80 -0.40 -26.33
N ALA A 15 16.92 -0.19 -25.02
CA ALA A 15 15.80 -0.36 -24.11
C ALA A 15 14.64 0.49 -24.66
N THR A 16 13.59 -0.18 -25.13
CA THR A 16 12.36 0.49 -25.53
C THR A 16 11.93 1.35 -24.35
N GLU A 17 11.88 2.68 -24.51
CA GLU A 17 11.38 3.59 -23.48
C GLU A 17 9.89 3.28 -23.28
N ALA A 18 9.60 2.38 -22.34
CA ALA A 18 8.24 2.09 -21.93
C ALA A 18 7.73 3.28 -21.11
N THR A 19 7.10 4.24 -21.78
CA THR A 19 6.47 5.38 -21.12
C THR A 19 5.12 4.95 -20.55
N ILE A 20 5.03 4.78 -19.24
CA ILE A 20 3.76 4.50 -18.54
C ILE A 20 3.08 5.85 -18.26
N SER A 21 1.86 6.04 -18.77
CA SER A 21 1.09 7.25 -18.52
C SER A 21 0.44 7.21 -17.14
N GLU A 22 0.74 8.21 -16.29
CA GLU A 22 0.15 8.39 -14.96
C GLU A 22 -1.38 8.36 -14.98
N ARG A 23 -1.99 9.02 -15.99
CA ARG A 23 -3.45 9.06 -16.17
C ARG A 23 -4.04 7.69 -16.46
N SER A 24 -3.30 6.84 -17.17
CA SER A 24 -3.75 5.50 -17.51
C SER A 24 -3.71 4.60 -16.27
N VAL A 25 -2.65 4.71 -15.46
CA VAL A 25 -2.56 4.02 -14.16
C VAL A 25 -3.69 4.46 -13.23
N ALA A 26 -3.92 5.77 -13.10
CA ALA A 26 -4.99 6.30 -12.25
C ALA A 26 -6.37 5.79 -12.70
N LYS A 27 -6.66 5.81 -14.01
CA LYS A 27 -7.93 5.26 -14.55
C LYS A 27 -8.08 3.77 -14.27
N ALA A 28 -7.00 3.00 -14.42
CA ALA A 28 -7.03 1.57 -14.14
C ALA A 28 -7.31 1.29 -12.66
N LEU A 29 -6.62 1.99 -11.75
CA LEU A 29 -6.84 1.87 -10.31
C LEU A 29 -8.27 2.26 -9.92
N ILE A 30 -8.80 3.37 -10.45
CA ILE A 30 -10.18 3.79 -10.22
C ILE A 30 -11.16 2.74 -10.73
N ALA A 31 -10.96 2.19 -11.93
CA ALA A 31 -11.82 1.15 -12.49
C ALA A 31 -11.81 -0.12 -11.63
N ILE A 32 -10.65 -0.55 -11.17
CA ILE A 32 -10.49 -1.68 -10.24
C ILE A 32 -11.25 -1.40 -8.93
N THR A 33 -11.04 -0.23 -8.32
CA THR A 33 -11.73 0.14 -7.08
C THR A 33 -13.25 0.16 -7.26
N LEU A 34 -13.77 0.78 -8.33
CA LEU A 34 -15.21 0.81 -8.61
C LEU A 34 -15.77 -0.60 -8.82
N PHE A 35 -15.04 -1.48 -9.49
CA PHE A 35 -15.43 -2.88 -9.63
C PHE A 35 -15.51 -3.58 -8.28
N LEU A 36 -14.48 -3.45 -7.43
CA LEU A 36 -14.45 -4.07 -6.10
C LEU A 36 -15.58 -3.55 -5.21
N VAL A 37 -15.84 -2.23 -5.21
CA VAL A 37 -16.95 -1.63 -4.46
C VAL A 37 -18.29 -2.18 -4.94
N SER A 38 -18.47 -2.29 -6.26
CA SER A 38 -19.71 -2.83 -6.84
C SER A 38 -19.91 -4.29 -6.46
N ALA A 39 -18.84 -5.10 -6.48
CA ALA A 39 -18.87 -6.50 -6.07
C ALA A 39 -19.17 -6.65 -4.57
N HIS A 40 -18.61 -5.77 -3.73
CA HIS A 40 -18.91 -5.73 -2.31
C HIS A 40 -20.39 -5.40 -2.03
N ILE A 41 -20.95 -4.38 -2.70
CA ILE A 41 -22.38 -4.05 -2.60
C ILE A 41 -23.25 -5.24 -3.02
N ALA A 42 -22.89 -5.92 -4.11
CA ALA A 42 -23.60 -7.14 -4.54
C ALA A 42 -23.52 -8.23 -3.47
N ALA A 43 -22.35 -8.44 -2.85
CA ALA A 43 -22.19 -9.38 -1.74
C ALA A 43 -23.08 -9.05 -0.55
N LEU A 44 -23.20 -7.76 -0.18
CA LEU A 44 -24.09 -7.31 0.89
C LEU A 44 -25.57 -7.55 0.55
N ILE A 45 -25.99 -7.29 -0.69
CA ILE A 45 -27.37 -7.56 -1.14
C ILE A 45 -27.67 -9.06 -1.09
N LEU A 46 -26.74 -9.91 -1.52
CA LEU A 46 -26.90 -11.36 -1.45
C LEU A 46 -27.05 -11.84 0.01
N LYS A 47 -26.19 -11.36 0.91
CA LYS A 47 -26.20 -11.75 2.33
C LYS A 47 -27.44 -11.23 3.04
N TYR A 48 -27.64 -9.91 3.08
CA TYR A 48 -28.66 -9.26 3.91
C TYR A 48 -30.01 -9.10 3.21
N GLY A 49 -30.02 -8.93 1.88
CA GLY A 49 -31.25 -8.74 1.11
C GLY A 49 -31.91 -10.05 0.69
N LEU A 50 -31.13 -11.07 0.33
CA LEU A 50 -31.63 -12.37 -0.15
C LEU A 50 -31.40 -13.54 0.82
N GLY A 51 -30.80 -13.28 1.99
CA GLY A 51 -30.53 -14.31 3.01
C GLY A 51 -29.50 -15.36 2.58
N ARG A 52 -28.69 -15.09 1.56
CA ARG A 52 -27.65 -16.00 1.06
C ARG A 52 -26.31 -15.70 1.73
N GLU A 53 -26.14 -16.20 2.95
CA GLU A 53 -24.95 -15.99 3.79
C GLU A 53 -23.61 -16.15 3.06
N HIS A 54 -23.47 -17.20 2.25
CA HIS A 54 -22.21 -17.51 1.55
C HIS A 54 -22.22 -17.21 0.05
N ALA A 55 -23.39 -17.33 -0.59
CA ALA A 55 -23.56 -17.26 -2.05
C ALA A 55 -22.42 -17.93 -2.86
N PHE A 56 -22.15 -19.21 -2.59
CA PHE A 56 -21.04 -19.99 -3.20
C PHE A 56 -19.63 -19.41 -2.95
N GLY A 57 -19.43 -18.74 -1.81
CA GLY A 57 -18.17 -18.11 -1.44
C GLY A 57 -18.04 -16.66 -1.91
N PHE A 58 -18.91 -16.19 -2.82
CA PHE A 58 -18.86 -14.84 -3.38
C PHE A 58 -18.85 -13.75 -2.29
N VAL A 59 -19.67 -13.93 -1.25
CA VAL A 59 -19.75 -12.95 -0.15
C VAL A 59 -18.39 -12.78 0.52
N GLY A 60 -17.73 -13.88 0.87
CA GLY A 60 -16.39 -13.82 1.49
C GLY A 60 -15.30 -13.32 0.53
N THR A 61 -15.38 -13.68 -0.75
CA THR A 61 -14.38 -13.30 -1.76
C THR A 61 -14.32 -11.79 -2.03
N PHE A 62 -15.46 -11.10 -1.94
CA PHE A 62 -15.57 -9.65 -2.23
C PHE A 62 -15.97 -8.82 -1.00
N HIS A 63 -15.85 -9.37 0.21
CA HIS A 63 -16.07 -8.60 1.44
C HIS A 63 -14.89 -7.64 1.66
N MET A 64 -15.11 -6.33 1.59
CA MET A 64 -14.02 -5.35 1.70
C MET A 64 -13.37 -5.27 3.09
N ASP A 65 -14.12 -5.64 4.13
CA ASP A 65 -13.64 -5.72 5.51
C ASP A 65 -13.04 -7.10 5.85
N GLY A 66 -13.10 -8.04 4.91
CA GLY A 66 -12.48 -9.35 5.08
C GLY A 66 -11.00 -9.33 4.68
N GLU A 67 -10.22 -10.23 5.28
CA GLU A 67 -8.84 -10.48 4.91
C GLU A 67 -8.67 -11.78 4.12
N MET A 68 -7.52 -11.94 3.46
CA MET A 68 -7.21 -13.08 2.57
C MET A 68 -8.23 -13.27 1.44
N ASN A 69 -8.66 -12.18 0.81
CA ASN A 69 -9.64 -12.20 -0.27
C ASN A 69 -9.19 -11.30 -1.45
N VAL A 70 -10.08 -11.09 -2.42
CA VAL A 70 -9.74 -10.33 -3.63
C VAL A 70 -9.45 -8.86 -3.30
N PRO A 71 -10.32 -8.12 -2.57
CA PRO A 71 -9.99 -6.77 -2.11
C PRO A 71 -8.64 -6.65 -1.37
N SER A 72 -8.39 -7.48 -0.36
CA SER A 72 -7.16 -7.40 0.45
C SER A 72 -5.91 -7.71 -0.38
N PHE A 73 -6.00 -8.67 -1.30
CA PHE A 73 -4.91 -8.97 -2.25
C PHE A 73 -4.60 -7.78 -3.18
N MET A 74 -5.64 -7.11 -3.70
CA MET A 74 -5.45 -5.93 -4.56
C MET A 74 -4.83 -4.76 -3.79
N SER A 75 -5.24 -4.53 -2.54
CA SER A 75 -4.62 -3.55 -1.64
C SER A 75 -3.14 -3.88 -1.39
N SER A 76 -2.84 -5.14 -1.07
CA SER A 76 -1.46 -5.59 -0.86
C SER A 76 -0.57 -5.38 -2.09
N LEU A 77 -1.08 -5.67 -3.30
CA LEU A 77 -0.34 -5.47 -4.54
C LEU A 77 -0.11 -3.97 -4.83
N LEU A 78 -1.09 -3.12 -4.53
CA LEU A 78 -0.96 -1.66 -4.66
C LEU A 78 0.11 -1.12 -3.70
N LEU A 79 0.11 -1.57 -2.45
CA LEU A 79 1.11 -1.21 -1.44
C LEU A 79 2.51 -1.67 -1.88
N PHE A 80 2.64 -2.92 -2.35
CA PHE A 80 3.91 -3.44 -2.86
C PHE A 80 4.41 -2.66 -4.07
N SER A 81 3.52 -2.33 -5.00
CA SER A 81 3.86 -1.51 -6.19
C SER A 81 4.36 -0.12 -5.78
N THR A 82 3.72 0.49 -4.77
CA THR A 82 4.15 1.76 -4.18
C THR A 82 5.56 1.64 -3.57
N ALA A 83 5.83 0.54 -2.87
CA ALA A 83 7.16 0.27 -2.33
C ALA A 83 8.23 0.15 -3.43
N MET A 84 7.94 -0.59 -4.50
CA MET A 84 8.86 -0.75 -5.62
C MET A 84 9.14 0.58 -6.32
N MET A 85 8.13 1.43 -6.48
CA MET A 85 8.32 2.78 -7.00
C MET A 85 9.18 3.65 -6.09
N ALA A 86 9.03 3.55 -4.77
CA ALA A 86 9.87 4.26 -3.82
C ALA A 86 11.33 3.78 -3.89
N PHE A 87 11.58 2.47 -3.98
CA PHE A 87 12.93 1.92 -4.15
C PHE A 87 13.56 2.30 -5.50
N PHE A 88 12.78 2.27 -6.58
CA PHE A 88 13.23 2.76 -7.88
C PHE A 88 13.60 4.24 -7.82
N THR A 89 12.75 5.06 -7.19
CA THR A 89 13.03 6.49 -6.97
C THR A 89 14.31 6.68 -6.17
N ALA A 90 14.57 5.87 -5.14
CA ALA A 90 15.82 5.90 -4.38
C ALA A 90 17.04 5.56 -5.24
N ALA A 91 16.90 4.61 -6.17
CA ALA A 91 17.97 4.16 -7.06
C ALA A 91 18.36 5.24 -8.08
N VAL A 92 17.37 5.96 -8.64
CA VAL A 92 17.60 7.00 -9.65
C VAL A 92 17.85 8.39 -9.06
N THR A 93 17.53 8.62 -7.78
CA THR A 93 17.79 9.90 -7.10
C THR A 93 19.31 10.14 -7.03
N PRO A 94 19.84 11.19 -7.67
CA PRO A 94 21.25 11.53 -7.56
C PRO A 94 21.55 12.11 -6.17
N GLY A 95 22.76 11.87 -5.67
CA GLY A 95 23.22 12.39 -4.39
C GLY A 95 23.69 11.31 -3.41
N ASP A 96 23.94 11.74 -2.18
CA ASP A 96 24.44 10.90 -1.10
C ASP A 96 23.34 10.02 -0.48
N ARG A 97 23.73 9.25 0.54
CA ARG A 97 22.81 8.39 1.29
C ARG A 97 21.65 9.18 1.91
N ARG A 98 21.84 10.46 2.29
CA ARG A 98 20.81 11.27 2.95
C ARG A 98 19.64 11.59 2.03
N SER A 99 19.90 11.81 0.74
CA SER A 99 18.84 12.03 -0.25
C SER A 99 18.05 10.75 -0.58
N LYS A 100 18.68 9.58 -0.47
CA LYS A 100 18.06 8.28 -0.79
C LYS A 100 17.30 7.67 0.38
N LEU A 101 17.76 7.92 1.61
CA LEU A 101 17.18 7.36 2.84
C LEU A 101 15.66 7.56 2.94
N PRO A 102 15.08 8.74 2.68
CA PRO A 102 13.64 8.93 2.74
C PRO A 102 12.86 7.99 1.82
N TRP A 103 13.32 7.82 0.58
CA TRP A 103 12.69 6.92 -0.39
C TRP A 103 12.82 5.45 0.01
N LEU A 104 13.95 5.06 0.59
CA LEU A 104 14.14 3.72 1.16
C LEU A 104 13.20 3.49 2.36
N THR A 105 13.02 4.49 3.22
CA THR A 105 12.09 4.43 4.35
C THR A 105 10.65 4.25 3.88
N VAL A 106 10.19 5.04 2.90
CA VAL A 106 8.86 4.86 2.29
C VAL A 106 8.71 3.45 1.72
N GLY A 107 9.69 3.00 0.93
CA GLY A 107 9.64 1.65 0.36
C GLY A 107 9.54 0.56 1.42
N LEU A 108 10.33 0.66 2.49
CA LEU A 108 10.30 -0.32 3.57
C LEU A 108 8.96 -0.33 4.31
N VAL A 109 8.40 0.84 4.63
CA VAL A 109 7.08 0.95 5.29
C VAL A 109 6.00 0.30 4.43
N PHE A 110 5.96 0.57 3.13
CA PHE A 110 4.93 0.02 2.25
C PHE A 110 5.11 -1.49 2.00
N VAL A 111 6.33 -2.03 2.05
CA VAL A 111 6.55 -3.49 2.09
C VAL A 111 5.93 -4.08 3.35
N LEU A 112 6.21 -3.49 4.52
CA LEU A 112 5.67 -4.00 5.79
C LEU A 112 4.14 -3.98 5.79
N LEU A 113 3.52 -2.89 5.32
CA LEU A 113 2.06 -2.78 5.19
C LEU A 113 1.49 -3.81 4.20
N SER A 114 2.16 -4.02 3.05
CA SER A 114 1.73 -5.02 2.06
C SER A 114 1.72 -6.45 2.62
N PHE A 115 2.69 -6.80 3.46
CA PHE A 115 2.76 -8.09 4.12
C PHE A 115 1.74 -8.21 5.25
N ASP A 116 1.55 -7.15 6.03
CA ASP A 116 0.58 -7.09 7.12
C ASP A 116 -0.83 -7.41 6.64
N GLU A 117 -1.23 -6.84 5.49
CA GLU A 117 -2.53 -7.08 4.82
C GLU A 117 -2.82 -8.57 4.53
N ASN A 118 -1.80 -9.43 4.47
CA ASN A 118 -1.98 -10.87 4.22
C ASN A 118 -1.71 -11.73 5.46
N ILE A 119 -0.78 -11.31 6.33
CA ILE A 119 -0.30 -12.10 7.48
C ILE A 119 -0.99 -11.69 8.79
N ARG A 120 -1.78 -10.61 8.75
CA ARG A 120 -2.62 -10.12 9.84
C ARG A 120 -1.79 -9.80 11.09
N ILE A 121 -0.67 -9.10 10.91
CA ILE A 121 0.26 -8.77 12.00
C ILE A 121 -0.44 -7.81 12.97
N HIS A 122 -1.15 -6.81 12.45
CA HIS A 122 -1.96 -5.89 13.24
C HIS A 122 -2.96 -6.64 14.12
N GLU A 123 -3.68 -7.65 13.61
CA GLU A 123 -4.58 -8.48 14.43
C GLU A 123 -3.87 -9.21 15.58
N ARG A 124 -2.67 -9.75 15.33
CA ARG A 124 -1.88 -10.43 16.38
C ARG A 124 -1.47 -9.45 17.48
N ILE A 125 -1.14 -8.22 17.10
CA ILE A 125 -0.83 -7.14 18.03
C ILE A 125 -2.08 -6.75 18.81
N THR A 126 -3.22 -6.59 18.15
CA THR A 126 -4.53 -6.35 18.79
C THR A 126 -4.80 -7.38 19.87
N ASN A 127 -4.71 -8.67 19.53
CA ASN A 127 -4.97 -9.76 20.47
C ASN A 127 -3.99 -9.75 21.65
N SER A 128 -2.71 -9.47 21.41
CA SER A 128 -1.70 -9.37 22.46
C SER A 128 -1.93 -8.17 23.38
N MET A 129 -2.31 -7.02 22.83
CA MET A 129 -2.61 -5.82 23.61
C MET A 129 -3.87 -6.00 24.47
N ARG A 130 -4.93 -6.59 23.92
CA ARG A 130 -6.15 -6.92 24.66
C ARG A 130 -5.90 -7.90 25.81
N ALA A 131 -4.92 -8.79 25.69
CA ALA A 131 -4.58 -9.74 26.75
C ALA A 131 -3.83 -9.10 27.94
N ILE A 132 -3.14 -7.98 27.72
CA ILE A 132 -2.27 -7.35 28.71
C ILE A 132 -2.92 -6.11 29.35
N LEU A 133 -3.83 -5.46 28.62
CA LEU A 133 -4.40 -4.17 29.02
C LEU A 133 -5.84 -4.33 29.54
N PRO A 134 -6.25 -3.49 30.50
CA PRO A 134 -7.63 -3.47 30.98
C PRO A 134 -8.63 -3.16 29.86
N GLU A 135 -9.83 -3.73 29.95
CA GLU A 135 -10.94 -3.39 29.06
C GLU A 135 -11.21 -1.88 29.08
N GLY A 136 -11.39 -1.28 27.89
CA GLY A 136 -11.64 0.15 27.72
C GLY A 136 -10.40 1.05 27.72
N PHE A 137 -9.18 0.52 27.92
CA PHE A 137 -7.94 1.30 27.85
C PHE A 137 -7.52 1.67 26.42
N MET A 138 -7.92 0.88 25.41
CA MET A 138 -7.60 1.10 24.00
C MET A 138 -8.86 1.05 23.14
N PRO A 139 -8.84 1.66 21.94
CA PRO A 139 -9.85 1.40 20.90
C PRO A 139 -9.99 -0.09 20.65
N TYR A 140 -11.11 -0.50 20.05
CA TYR A 140 -11.41 -1.92 19.84
C TYR A 140 -10.22 -2.60 19.14
N THR A 141 -9.64 -2.00 18.10
CA THR A 141 -8.61 -2.68 17.31
C THR A 141 -7.20 -2.60 17.87
N GLY A 142 -6.92 -1.84 18.93
CA GLY A 142 -5.73 -1.95 19.82
C GLY A 142 -4.31 -1.81 19.22
N PHE A 143 -4.12 -2.03 17.92
CA PHE A 143 -2.83 -1.92 17.22
C PHE A 143 -2.49 -0.48 16.83
N GLU A 144 -3.48 0.41 16.84
CA GLU A 144 -3.36 1.77 16.34
C GLU A 144 -2.36 2.55 17.16
N ILE A 145 -2.30 2.34 18.49
CA ILE A 145 -1.35 3.04 19.36
C ILE A 145 0.11 2.68 19.00
N PRO A 146 0.52 1.40 18.98
CA PRO A 146 1.84 1.01 18.51
C PRO A 146 2.17 1.54 17.11
N TYR A 147 1.23 1.42 16.17
CA TYR A 147 1.44 1.88 14.78
C TYR A 147 1.58 3.40 14.70
N LEU A 148 0.74 4.17 15.40
CA LEU A 148 0.80 5.63 15.44
C LEU A 148 2.11 6.13 16.06
N ILE A 149 2.63 5.44 17.08
CA ILE A 149 3.94 5.79 17.66
C ILE A 149 5.05 5.56 16.62
N VAL A 150 5.11 4.38 16.01
CA VAL A 150 6.14 4.06 15.01
C VAL A 150 6.04 4.99 13.80
N MET A 151 4.83 5.18 13.26
CA MET A 151 4.58 6.08 12.13
C MET A 151 4.84 7.55 12.49
N GLY A 152 4.57 7.96 13.72
CA GLY A 152 4.89 9.31 14.22
C GLY A 152 6.40 9.57 14.27
N ILE A 153 7.18 8.60 14.75
CA ILE A 153 8.65 8.68 14.74
C ILE A 153 9.19 8.74 13.31
N ILE A 154 8.69 7.89 12.42
CA ILE A 154 9.05 7.91 11.00
C ILE A 154 8.66 9.25 10.37
N GLY A 155 7.45 9.75 10.63
CA GLY A 155 6.97 11.03 10.14
C GLY A 155 7.85 12.20 10.59
N LEU A 156 8.27 12.21 11.86
CA LEU A 156 9.19 13.22 12.39
C LEU A 156 10.57 13.14 11.72
N PHE A 157 11.09 11.94 11.49
CA PHE A 157 12.32 11.74 10.71
C PHE A 157 12.17 12.26 9.26
N MET A 158 11.00 12.06 8.65
CA MET A 158 10.73 12.43 7.26
C MET A 158 10.31 13.90 7.07
N ILE A 159 9.98 14.65 8.13
CA ILE A 159 9.38 15.99 8.01
C ILE A 159 10.26 16.97 7.22
N ARG A 160 11.58 16.93 7.45
CA ARG A 160 12.53 17.83 6.76
C ARG A 160 12.58 17.54 5.26
N TRP A 161 12.53 16.25 4.89
CA TRP A 161 12.49 15.81 3.50
C TRP A 161 11.15 16.19 2.85
N TYR A 162 10.04 15.93 3.52
CA TYR A 162 8.70 16.28 3.05
C TYR A 162 8.57 17.77 2.75
N LEU A 163 9.01 18.64 3.67
CA LEU A 163 8.96 20.09 3.50
C LEU A 163 9.88 20.62 2.37
N ASN A 164 10.86 19.85 1.93
CA ASN A 164 11.72 20.18 0.79
C ASN A 164 11.14 19.78 -0.58
N LEU A 165 10.08 18.97 -0.62
CA LEU A 165 9.45 18.58 -1.88
C LEU A 165 8.78 19.78 -2.55
N HIS A 166 8.55 19.70 -3.86
CA HIS A 166 7.69 20.67 -4.54
C HIS A 166 6.28 20.66 -3.92
N ARG A 167 5.63 21.83 -3.88
CA ARG A 167 4.30 22.00 -3.25
C ARG A 167 3.24 21.05 -3.80
N SER A 168 3.29 20.76 -5.10
CA SER A 168 2.39 19.79 -5.73
C SER A 168 2.57 18.38 -5.14
N SER A 169 3.81 17.91 -5.01
CA SER A 169 4.13 16.61 -4.42
C SER A 169 3.77 16.55 -2.93
N GLN A 170 4.02 17.62 -2.18
CA GLN A 170 3.60 17.71 -0.77
C GLN A 170 2.10 17.48 -0.63
N LEU A 171 1.29 18.19 -1.42
CA LEU A 171 -0.17 18.08 -1.37
C LEU A 171 -0.64 16.67 -1.75
N LEU A 172 -0.06 16.07 -2.78
CA LEU A 172 -0.41 14.70 -3.20
C LEU A 172 -0.05 13.67 -2.12
N PHE A 173 1.11 13.78 -1.48
CA PHE A 173 1.48 12.92 -0.35
C PHE A 173 0.53 13.11 0.84
N ALA A 174 0.22 14.35 1.21
CA ALA A 174 -0.69 14.65 2.31
C ALA A 174 -2.10 14.12 2.05
N LEU A 175 -2.63 14.33 0.83
CA LEU A 175 -3.95 13.86 0.45
C LEU A 175 -4.00 12.32 0.41
N SER A 176 -2.99 11.68 -0.18
CA SER A 176 -2.92 10.22 -0.25
C SER A 176 -2.78 9.61 1.15
N GLY A 177 -1.93 10.20 2.01
CA GLY A 177 -1.76 9.78 3.39
C GLY A 177 -3.03 9.96 4.21
N PHE A 178 -3.74 11.08 4.04
CA PHE A 178 -5.03 11.31 4.68
C PHE A 178 -6.07 10.25 4.27
N ILE A 179 -6.22 10.01 2.96
CA ILE A 179 -7.15 8.98 2.44
C ILE A 179 -6.78 7.60 3.00
N PHE A 180 -5.50 7.25 3.00
CA PHE A 180 -5.01 5.97 3.50
C PHE A 180 -5.29 5.80 4.99
N VAL A 181 -4.95 6.78 5.83
CA VAL A 181 -5.16 6.71 7.29
C VAL A 181 -6.64 6.73 7.65
N CYS A 182 -7.46 7.52 6.96
CA CYS A 182 -8.91 7.51 7.17
C CYS A 182 -9.54 6.16 6.81
N GLY A 183 -9.06 5.50 5.76
CA GLY A 183 -9.47 4.14 5.42
C GLY A 183 -9.01 3.13 6.48
N ALA A 184 -7.70 3.07 6.72
CA ALA A 184 -7.09 2.07 7.59
C ALA A 184 -7.52 2.20 9.05
N VAL A 185 -7.57 3.41 9.62
CA VAL A 185 -7.95 3.57 11.03
C VAL A 185 -9.44 3.89 11.15
N GLY A 186 -9.92 4.88 10.38
CA GLY A 186 -11.26 5.43 10.57
C GLY A 186 -12.38 4.46 10.19
N LEU A 187 -12.31 3.87 9.00
CA LEU A 187 -13.34 2.93 8.55
C LEU A 187 -13.27 1.60 9.30
N GLU A 188 -12.08 1.15 9.67
CA GLU A 188 -11.90 -0.06 10.47
C GLU A 188 -12.60 0.05 11.84
N GLN A 189 -12.53 1.21 12.52
CA GLN A 189 -13.29 1.40 13.77
C GLN A 189 -14.81 1.33 13.58
N VAL A 190 -15.32 1.70 12.39
CA VAL A 190 -16.77 1.70 12.11
C VAL A 190 -17.25 0.31 11.74
N ALA A 191 -16.37 -0.50 11.14
CA ALA A 191 -16.68 -1.88 10.76
C ALA A 191 -16.54 -2.88 11.93
N SER A 192 -15.69 -2.54 12.92
CA SER A 192 -15.43 -3.28 14.15
C SER A 192 -16.60 -3.30 15.15
#